data_AF-A0A7Y5WZG2-F1
#
_entry.id   AF-A0A7Y5WZG2-F1
#
_cell.length_a   1.000
_cell.length_b   1.000
_cell.length_c   1.000
_cell.angle_alpha   90.00
_cell.angle_beta   90.00
_cell.angle_gamma   90.00
#
_symmetry.space_group_name_H-M   'P 1'
#
loop_
_entity.id
_entity.type
_entity.pdbx_description
1 polymer ?
#
loop_
_entity_poly.entity_id
_entity_poly.type
_entity_poly.pdbx_seq_one_letter_code
_entity_poly.pdbx_strand_id
1 'polypeptide(L)'
;MAPSLLLVDDRPQNLLALQAILDPLGHELVTASSGNEALRILLTRDDFAVILLDVQMPELDGFEVAKVIKQRERTSTIPIIFLTALSKDERHVFRGYEIGAVDYVFKPFDPVILRAKVAVFVELWEKNQQIRRQAEQLAAQELAEVRRASTERYRQLADAMPQIVWTSDNTGNATYYNRRWFEYTGMADPEVDATVWSRVTHPDDLPSVLARREQTLADGSIFEVEYRFRAADGTYRWHLGRAVPIRTESGAIDFWIGTATDI
;
A
#
# COMPACT_ATOMS: atom_id res chain seq x y z
N MET A 1 13.47 -5.87 -8.80
CA MET A 1 14.22 -7.12 -8.56
C MET A 1 14.18 -7.92 -9.86
N ALA A 2 15.30 -8.48 -10.29
CA ALA A 2 15.33 -9.39 -11.45
C ALA A 2 14.71 -10.74 -11.03
N PRO A 3 14.00 -11.44 -11.93
CA PRO A 3 13.43 -12.73 -11.57
C PRO A 3 14.52 -13.79 -11.43
N SER A 4 14.23 -14.80 -10.61
CA SER A 4 15.04 -16.01 -10.49
C SER A 4 14.43 -17.15 -11.30
N LEU A 5 15.24 -18.15 -11.63
CA LEU A 5 14.82 -19.36 -12.34
C LEU A 5 15.04 -20.57 -11.41
N LEU A 6 14.01 -21.38 -11.20
CA LEU A 6 14.14 -22.60 -10.38
C LEU A 6 14.38 -23.81 -11.29
N LEU A 7 15.50 -24.48 -11.10
CA LEU A 7 15.90 -25.69 -11.85
C LEU A 7 15.80 -26.89 -10.92
N VAL A 8 15.00 -27.90 -11.29
CA VAL A 8 14.73 -29.06 -10.46
C VAL A 8 15.01 -30.33 -11.24
N ASP A 9 16.02 -31.08 -10.81
CA ASP A 9 16.42 -32.36 -11.42
C ASP A 9 17.23 -33.17 -10.39
N ASP A 10 16.99 -34.48 -10.28
CA ASP A 10 17.67 -35.35 -9.30
C ASP A 10 19.12 -35.66 -9.68
N ARG A 11 19.51 -35.41 -10.93
CA ARG A 11 20.84 -35.68 -11.45
C ARG A 11 21.68 -34.40 -11.48
N PRO A 12 22.81 -34.36 -10.74
CA PRO A 12 23.69 -33.19 -10.75
C PRO A 12 24.21 -32.81 -12.14
N GLN A 13 24.38 -33.77 -13.06
CA GLN A 13 24.84 -33.48 -14.42
C GLN A 13 23.80 -32.70 -15.24
N ASN A 14 22.51 -32.97 -15.03
CA ASN A 14 21.42 -32.27 -15.71
C ASN A 14 21.31 -30.84 -15.19
N LEU A 15 21.40 -30.64 -13.86
CA LEU A 15 21.42 -29.31 -13.26
C LEU A 15 22.56 -28.46 -13.80
N LEU A 16 23.77 -29.02 -13.89
CA LEU A 16 24.94 -28.33 -14.45
C LEU A 16 24.73 -27.96 -15.92
N ALA A 17 24.13 -28.84 -16.72
CA ALA A 17 23.81 -28.56 -18.11
C ALA A 17 22.77 -27.45 -18.26
N LEU A 18 21.70 -27.47 -17.46
CA LEU A 18 20.68 -26.42 -17.44
C LEU A 18 21.30 -25.07 -17.04
N GLN A 19 22.16 -25.06 -16.03
CA GLN A 19 22.89 -23.88 -15.62
C GLN A 19 23.72 -23.31 -16.76
N ALA A 20 24.56 -24.13 -17.41
CA ALA A 20 25.40 -23.67 -18.52
C ALA A 20 24.59 -23.12 -19.71
N ILE A 21 23.39 -23.66 -19.98
CA ILE A 21 22.54 -23.19 -21.08
C ILE A 21 21.88 -21.85 -20.76
N LEU A 22 21.47 -21.65 -19.49
CA LEU A 22 20.68 -20.51 -19.04
C LEU A 22 21.52 -19.38 -18.45
N ASP A 23 22.77 -19.64 -18.06
CA ASP A 23 23.72 -18.63 -17.55
C ASP A 23 23.80 -17.36 -18.42
N PRO A 24 23.81 -17.45 -19.78
CA PRO A 24 23.82 -16.26 -20.63
C PRO A 24 22.60 -15.35 -20.52
N LEU A 25 21.50 -15.79 -19.89
CA LEU A 25 20.34 -14.93 -19.61
C LEU A 25 20.59 -13.97 -18.44
N GLY A 26 21.61 -14.20 -17.61
CA GLY A 26 21.99 -13.28 -16.53
C GLY A 26 21.02 -13.22 -15.34
N HIS A 27 20.11 -14.20 -15.21
CA HIS A 27 19.21 -14.33 -14.06
C HIS A 27 19.78 -15.25 -12.99
N GLU A 28 19.34 -15.08 -11.75
CA GLU A 28 19.72 -15.98 -10.66
C GLU A 28 19.15 -17.39 -10.93
N LEU A 29 20.04 -18.38 -10.98
CA LEU A 29 19.68 -19.78 -11.16
C LEU A 29 19.68 -20.47 -9.79
N VAL A 30 18.48 -20.79 -9.30
CA VAL A 30 18.29 -21.53 -8.06
C VAL A 30 18.08 -23.00 -8.41
N THR A 31 18.82 -23.91 -7.79
CA THR A 31 18.73 -25.34 -8.07
C THR A 31 18.12 -26.11 -6.92
N ALA A 32 17.41 -27.18 -7.24
CA ALA A 32 16.97 -28.21 -6.30
C ALA A 32 17.26 -29.61 -6.86
N SER A 33 17.80 -30.48 -6.03
CA SER A 33 18.15 -31.87 -6.39
C SER A 33 17.01 -32.85 -6.10
N SER A 34 15.84 -32.35 -5.67
CA SER A 34 14.64 -33.17 -5.42
C SER A 34 13.38 -32.31 -5.44
N GLY A 35 12.23 -32.94 -5.67
CA GLY A 35 10.92 -32.28 -5.55
C GLY A 35 10.67 -31.67 -4.16
N ASN A 36 11.08 -32.37 -3.09
CA ASN A 36 10.95 -31.89 -1.72
C ASN A 36 11.79 -30.63 -1.45
N GLU A 37 13.00 -30.57 -1.98
CA GLU A 37 13.86 -29.39 -1.89
C GLU A 37 13.25 -28.20 -2.66
N ALA A 38 12.75 -28.43 -3.87
CA ALA A 38 12.07 -27.40 -4.65
C ALA A 38 10.86 -26.81 -3.90
N LEU A 39 10.03 -27.67 -3.30
CA LEU A 39 8.89 -27.24 -2.50
C LEU A 39 9.30 -26.46 -1.24
N ARG A 40 10.45 -26.78 -0.62
CA ARG A 40 10.98 -26.01 0.52
C ARG A 40 11.43 -24.62 0.09
N ILE A 41 12.09 -24.48 -1.06
CA ILE A 41 12.50 -23.18 -1.62
C ILE A 41 11.27 -22.31 -1.90
N LEU A 42 10.24 -22.91 -2.48
CA LEU A 42 8.98 -22.21 -2.81
C LEU A 42 8.12 -21.85 -1.58
N LEU A 43 8.48 -22.30 -0.37
CA LEU A 43 7.86 -21.82 0.87
C LEU A 43 8.41 -20.45 1.30
N THR A 44 9.66 -20.13 0.94
CA THR A 44 10.34 -18.91 1.37
C THR A 44 10.48 -17.88 0.25
N ARG A 45 10.37 -18.30 -1.01
CA ARG A 45 10.56 -17.47 -2.21
C ARG A 45 9.44 -17.65 -3.23
N ASP A 46 9.03 -16.55 -3.85
CA ASP A 46 8.01 -16.48 -4.90
C ASP A 46 8.41 -15.58 -6.08
N ASP A 47 9.67 -15.19 -6.15
CA ASP A 47 10.26 -14.31 -7.15
C ASP A 47 10.75 -15.05 -8.41
N PHE A 48 10.14 -16.19 -8.73
CA PHE A 48 10.52 -17.01 -9.86
C PHE A 48 9.74 -16.62 -11.13
N ALA A 49 10.45 -16.39 -12.24
CA ALA A 49 9.82 -16.22 -13.55
C ALA A 49 9.31 -17.54 -14.12
N VAL A 50 10.01 -18.65 -13.86
CA VAL A 50 9.68 -19.99 -14.37
C VAL A 50 10.38 -21.07 -13.56
N ILE A 51 9.76 -22.26 -13.52
CA ILE A 51 10.31 -23.47 -12.93
C ILE A 51 10.58 -24.48 -14.05
N LEU A 52 11.80 -24.96 -14.17
CA LEU A 52 12.17 -26.09 -15.02
C LEU A 52 12.19 -27.33 -14.15
N LEU A 53 11.31 -28.28 -14.46
CA LEU A 53 11.02 -29.41 -13.58
C LEU A 53 11.20 -30.73 -14.32
N ASP A 54 12.17 -31.53 -13.88
CA ASP A 54 12.28 -32.89 -14.36
C ASP A 54 11.06 -33.72 -13.96
N VAL A 55 10.57 -34.50 -14.90
CA VAL A 55 9.41 -35.38 -14.66
C VAL A 55 9.84 -36.66 -13.95
N GLN A 56 11.04 -37.18 -14.24
CA GLN A 56 11.51 -38.47 -13.74
C GLN A 56 12.43 -38.32 -12.53
N MET A 57 11.86 -38.05 -11.36
CA MET A 57 12.60 -37.95 -10.11
C MET A 57 12.22 -39.07 -9.12
N PRO A 58 13.14 -39.54 -8.25
CA PRO A 58 12.84 -40.45 -7.15
C PRO A 58 11.89 -39.83 -6.13
N GLU A 59 11.16 -40.68 -5.40
CA GLU A 59 10.20 -40.34 -4.33
C GLU A 59 8.94 -39.60 -4.79
N LEU A 60 9.11 -38.43 -5.40
CA LEU A 60 8.01 -37.54 -5.82
C LEU A 60 8.25 -37.14 -7.28
N ASP A 61 7.36 -37.58 -8.17
CA ASP A 61 7.52 -37.28 -9.60
C ASP A 61 7.26 -35.78 -9.89
N GLY A 62 7.77 -35.30 -11.03
CA GLY A 62 7.62 -33.88 -11.39
C GLY A 62 6.16 -33.42 -11.52
N PHE A 63 5.23 -34.31 -11.87
CA PHE A 63 3.81 -33.96 -11.96
C PHE A 63 3.18 -33.78 -10.58
N GLU A 64 3.54 -34.62 -9.61
CA GLU A 64 3.11 -34.50 -8.22
C GLU A 64 3.64 -33.20 -7.59
N VAL A 65 4.92 -32.88 -7.83
CA VAL A 65 5.51 -31.60 -7.42
C VAL A 65 4.72 -30.43 -8.02
N ALA A 66 4.47 -30.45 -9.33
CA ALA A 66 3.72 -29.40 -10.02
C ALA A 66 2.31 -29.22 -9.44
N LYS A 67 1.63 -30.33 -9.10
CA LYS A 67 0.31 -30.28 -8.47
C LYS A 67 0.36 -29.54 -7.13
N VAL A 68 1.36 -29.81 -6.29
CA VAL A 68 1.53 -29.11 -5.01
C VAL A 68 1.82 -27.62 -5.22
N ILE A 69 2.66 -27.27 -6.20
CA ILE A 69 2.97 -25.88 -6.56
C ILE A 69 1.69 -25.14 -7.00
N LYS A 70 0.84 -25.80 -7.79
CA LYS A 70 -0.39 -25.23 -8.33
C LYS A 70 -1.54 -25.12 -7.33
N GLN A 71 -1.52 -25.91 -6.26
CA GLN A 71 -2.53 -25.84 -5.19
C GLN A 71 -2.34 -24.67 -4.21
N ARG A 72 -1.15 -24.05 -4.18
CA ARG A 72 -0.86 -22.93 -3.27
C ARG A 72 -1.06 -21.60 -3.98
N GLU A 73 -1.89 -20.72 -3.41
CA GLU A 73 -2.21 -19.39 -3.98
C GLU A 73 -0.96 -18.59 -4.36
N ARG A 74 0.08 -18.63 -3.51
CA ARG A 74 1.32 -17.87 -3.71
C ARG A 74 2.17 -18.35 -4.88
N THR A 75 2.14 -19.64 -5.21
CA THR A 75 3.01 -20.25 -6.24
C THR A 75 2.25 -20.75 -7.46
N SER A 76 0.92 -20.74 -7.43
CA SER A 76 0.07 -21.28 -8.49
C SER A 76 0.24 -20.55 -9.82
N THR A 77 0.61 -19.28 -9.77
CA THR A 77 0.82 -18.43 -10.95
C THR A 77 2.18 -18.64 -11.62
N ILE A 78 3.13 -19.31 -10.97
CA ILE A 78 4.48 -19.51 -11.53
C ILE A 78 4.38 -20.55 -12.66
N PRO A 79 4.85 -20.24 -13.89
CA PRO A 79 4.83 -21.18 -15.00
C PRO A 79 5.83 -22.31 -14.78
N ILE A 80 5.48 -23.51 -15.24
CA ILE A 80 6.30 -24.72 -15.13
C ILE A 80 6.57 -25.23 -16.54
N ILE A 81 7.84 -25.45 -16.86
CA ILE A 81 8.32 -26.17 -18.04
C ILE A 81 8.76 -27.56 -17.59
N PHE A 82 8.09 -28.59 -18.10
CA PHE A 82 8.49 -29.96 -17.81
C PHE A 82 9.64 -30.41 -18.70
N LEU A 83 10.64 -31.05 -18.10
CA LEU A 83 11.72 -31.72 -18.81
C LEU A 83 11.40 -33.22 -18.90
N THR A 84 11.20 -33.74 -20.10
CA THR A 84 10.74 -35.13 -20.33
C THR A 84 11.68 -35.90 -21.25
N ALA A 85 11.76 -37.22 -21.09
CA ALA A 85 12.48 -38.08 -22.03
C ALA A 85 11.66 -38.32 -23.32
N LEU A 86 12.32 -38.46 -24.46
CA LEU A 86 11.71 -38.92 -25.72
C LEU A 86 11.32 -40.40 -25.58
N SER A 87 10.07 -40.71 -25.26
CA SER A 87 9.52 -42.07 -25.38
C SER A 87 8.27 -42.07 -26.26
N LYS A 88 8.13 -43.11 -27.08
CA LYS A 88 7.03 -43.30 -28.06
C LYS A 88 5.69 -43.71 -27.43
N ASP A 89 5.58 -43.74 -26.10
CA ASP A 89 4.32 -44.12 -25.42
C ASP A 89 3.57 -42.84 -25.03
N GLU A 90 2.79 -42.33 -25.98
CA GLU A 90 2.02 -41.07 -25.99
C GLU A 90 0.97 -40.93 -24.87
N ARG A 91 0.95 -41.82 -23.86
CA ARG A 91 -0.06 -41.81 -22.79
C ARG A 91 0.27 -40.92 -21.59
N HIS A 92 1.48 -40.35 -21.49
CA HIS A 92 1.89 -39.47 -20.39
C HIS A 92 1.96 -37.98 -20.75
N VAL A 93 1.92 -37.62 -22.04
CA VAL A 93 1.94 -36.22 -22.49
C VAL A 93 0.61 -35.50 -22.19
N PHE A 94 -0.48 -36.24 -21.99
CA PHE A 94 -1.81 -35.68 -21.76
C PHE A 94 -2.13 -35.31 -20.30
N ARG A 95 -1.33 -35.72 -19.30
CA ARG A 95 -1.62 -35.44 -17.88
C ARG A 95 -1.20 -34.04 -17.38
N GLY A 96 -0.21 -33.39 -17.99
CA GLY A 96 0.24 -32.08 -17.49
C GLY A 96 -0.51 -30.88 -18.07
N TYR A 97 -1.23 -31.04 -19.20
CA TYR A 97 -2.22 -30.05 -19.63
C TYR A 97 -3.37 -29.91 -18.60
N GLU A 98 -3.72 -31.00 -17.91
CA GLU A 98 -4.76 -31.00 -16.85
C GLU A 98 -4.30 -30.33 -15.54
N ILE A 99 -2.99 -30.14 -15.34
CA ILE A 99 -2.41 -29.55 -14.11
C ILE A 99 -2.12 -28.04 -14.27
N GLY A 100 -2.43 -27.45 -15.43
CA GLY A 100 -2.15 -26.03 -15.70
C GLY A 100 -0.65 -25.75 -15.89
N ALA A 101 0.12 -26.75 -16.32
CA ALA A 101 1.49 -26.57 -16.78
C ALA A 101 1.51 -25.97 -18.18
N VAL A 102 2.53 -25.14 -18.46
CA VAL A 102 2.50 -24.24 -19.62
C VAL A 102 3.24 -24.82 -20.82
N ASP A 103 4.30 -25.61 -20.60
CA ASP A 103 5.16 -26.07 -21.70
C ASP A 103 5.96 -27.34 -21.36
N TYR A 104 6.51 -27.98 -22.40
CA TYR A 104 7.37 -29.17 -22.32
C TYR A 104 8.63 -29.00 -23.16
N VAL A 105 9.74 -29.55 -22.67
CA VAL A 105 11.01 -29.66 -23.37
C VAL A 105 11.56 -31.08 -23.26
N PHE A 106 11.91 -31.67 -24.40
CA PHE A 106 12.39 -33.04 -24.48
C PHE A 106 13.91 -33.13 -24.26
N LYS A 107 14.36 -34.15 -23.53
CA LYS A 107 15.77 -34.54 -23.36
C LYS A 107 16.19 -35.50 -24.50
N PRO A 108 17.36 -35.31 -25.14
CA PRO A 108 18.29 -34.18 -24.97
C PRO A 108 17.70 -32.88 -25.55
N PHE A 109 17.80 -31.78 -24.79
CA PHE A 109 17.23 -30.49 -25.20
C PHE A 109 18.18 -29.68 -26.06
N ASP A 110 17.61 -28.96 -27.03
CA ASP A 110 18.33 -27.96 -27.80
C ASP A 110 18.55 -26.70 -26.94
N PRO A 111 19.81 -26.26 -26.71
CA PRO A 111 20.11 -25.08 -25.90
C PRO A 111 19.43 -23.80 -26.36
N VAL A 112 19.28 -23.60 -27.68
CA VAL A 112 18.66 -22.41 -28.27
C VAL A 112 17.16 -22.43 -27.98
N ILE A 113 16.51 -23.59 -28.16
CA ILE A 113 15.07 -23.73 -27.90
C ILE A 113 14.76 -23.53 -26.42
N LEU A 114 15.53 -24.17 -25.53
CA LEU A 114 15.30 -24.05 -24.09
C LEU A 114 15.47 -22.61 -23.62
N ARG A 115 16.55 -21.94 -24.06
CA ARG A 115 16.81 -20.54 -23.72
C ARG A 115 15.70 -19.62 -24.24
N ALA A 116 15.24 -19.83 -25.47
CA ALA A 116 14.15 -19.04 -26.05
C ALA A 116 12.85 -19.19 -25.25
N LYS A 117 12.47 -20.42 -24.87
CA LYS A 117 11.29 -20.67 -24.03
C LYS A 117 11.39 -19.98 -22.68
N VAL A 118 12.53 -20.11 -22.00
CA VAL A 118 12.76 -19.46 -20.69
C VAL A 118 12.71 -17.93 -20.82
N ALA A 119 13.33 -17.36 -21.86
CA ALA A 119 13.33 -15.92 -22.08
C ALA A 119 11.92 -15.33 -22.23
N VAL A 120 11.00 -16.04 -22.91
CA VAL A 120 9.59 -15.61 -23.02
C VAL A 120 8.92 -15.51 -21.64
N PHE A 121 9.16 -16.47 -20.75
CA PHE A 121 8.57 -16.43 -19.40
C PHE A 121 9.18 -15.34 -18.52
N VAL A 122 10.48 -15.08 -18.67
CA VAL A 122 11.13 -13.92 -18.04
C VAL A 122 10.49 -12.63 -18.51
N GLU A 123 10.35 -12.42 -19.81
CA GLU A 123 9.74 -11.20 -20.36
C GLU A 123 8.29 -11.05 -19.86
N LEU A 124 7.51 -12.12 -19.87
CA LEU A 124 6.13 -12.10 -19.37
C LEU A 124 6.07 -11.76 -17.88
N TRP A 125 6.99 -12.30 -17.08
CA TRP A 125 7.10 -11.96 -15.66
C TRP A 125 7.41 -10.46 -15.49
N GLU A 126 8.38 -9.92 -16.23
CA GLU A 126 8.75 -8.51 -16.18
C GLU A 126 7.58 -7.59 -16.56
N LYS A 127 6.84 -7.94 -17.63
CA LYS A 127 5.63 -7.20 -18.05
C LYS A 127 4.54 -7.25 -16.98
N ASN A 128 4.29 -8.41 -16.38
CA ASN A 128 3.31 -8.53 -15.31
C ASN A 128 3.70 -7.73 -14.06
N GLN A 129 4.98 -7.70 -13.71
CA GLN A 129 5.48 -6.86 -12.62
C GLN A 129 5.35 -5.37 -12.93
N GLN A 130 5.58 -4.96 -14.19
CA GLN A 130 5.37 -3.59 -14.62
C GLN A 130 3.91 -3.17 -14.50
N ILE A 131 2.98 -4.00 -14.96
CA ILE A 131 1.53 -3.75 -14.86
C ILE A 131 1.11 -3.60 -13.39
N ARG A 132 1.56 -4.49 -12.50
CA ARG A 132 1.26 -4.41 -11.07
C ARG A 132 1.73 -3.10 -10.46
N ARG A 133 2.97 -2.68 -10.75
CA ARG A 133 3.50 -1.39 -10.25
C ARG A 133 2.72 -0.20 -10.78
N GLN A 134 2.28 -0.22 -12.04
CA GLN A 134 1.46 0.84 -12.61
C GLN A 134 0.08 0.91 -11.93
N ALA A 135 -0.55 -0.24 -11.68
CA ALA A 135 -1.83 -0.29 -10.97
C ALA A 135 -1.71 0.24 -9.53
N GLU A 136 -0.65 -0.13 -8.81
CA GLU A 136 -0.37 0.39 -7.46
C GLU A 136 -0.15 1.91 -7.46
N GLN A 137 0.58 2.43 -8.45
CA GLN A 137 0.81 3.87 -8.60
C GLN A 137 -0.47 4.64 -8.91
N LEU A 138 -1.31 4.14 -9.81
CA LEU A 138 -2.59 4.76 -10.14
C LEU A 138 -3.52 4.77 -8.93
N ALA A 139 -3.64 3.66 -8.22
CA ALA A 139 -4.47 3.59 -7.01
C ALA A 139 -3.99 4.56 -5.91
N ALA A 140 -2.68 4.70 -5.73
CA ALA A 140 -2.11 5.66 -4.80
C ALA A 140 -2.40 7.12 -5.20
N GLN A 141 -2.36 7.43 -6.50
CA GLN A 141 -2.69 8.75 -7.02
C GLN A 141 -4.17 9.08 -6.83
N GLU A 142 -5.08 8.17 -7.21
CA GLU A 142 -6.52 8.35 -7.04
C GLU A 142 -6.89 8.58 -5.57
N LEU A 143 -6.32 7.79 -4.66
CA LEU A 143 -6.55 7.98 -3.22
C LEU A 143 -6.07 9.36 -2.74
N ALA A 144 -4.89 9.81 -3.21
CA ALA A 144 -4.36 11.12 -2.87
C ALA A 144 -5.23 12.25 -3.44
N GLU A 145 -5.76 12.10 -4.65
CA GLU A 145 -6.67 13.06 -5.28
C GLU A 145 -8.01 13.14 -4.56
N VAL A 146 -8.63 11.99 -4.23
CA VAL A 146 -9.87 11.94 -3.44
C VAL A 146 -9.67 12.61 -2.08
N ARG A 147 -8.54 12.32 -1.42
CA ARG A 147 -8.20 12.95 -0.12
C ARG A 147 -8.06 14.46 -0.27
N ARG A 148 -7.32 14.94 -1.28
CA ARG A 148 -7.15 16.38 -1.55
C ARG A 148 -8.47 17.07 -1.87
N ALA A 149 -9.27 16.49 -2.75
CA ALA A 149 -10.58 17.03 -3.13
C ALA A 149 -11.53 17.12 -1.92
N SER A 150 -11.51 16.11 -1.04
CA SER A 150 -12.29 16.12 0.21
C SER A 150 -11.84 17.24 1.15
N THR A 151 -10.54 17.39 1.39
CA THR A 151 -10.00 18.49 2.23
C THR A 151 -10.33 19.86 1.66
N GLU A 152 -10.18 20.04 0.35
CA GLU A 152 -10.47 21.33 -0.30
C GLU A 152 -11.95 21.68 -0.21
N ARG A 153 -12.83 20.69 -0.43
CA ARG A 153 -14.28 20.88 -0.27
C ARG A 153 -14.64 21.27 1.16
N TYR A 154 -14.00 20.69 2.18
CA TYR A 154 -14.20 21.09 3.58
C TYR A 154 -13.82 22.55 3.81
N ARG A 155 -12.66 22.98 3.31
CA ARG A 155 -12.22 24.38 3.44
C ARG A 155 -13.17 25.35 2.76
N GLN A 156 -13.61 25.05 1.53
CA GLN A 156 -14.57 25.88 0.80
C GLN A 156 -15.90 26.02 1.53
N LEU A 157 -16.41 24.94 2.13
CA LEU A 157 -17.63 25.00 2.94
C LEU A 157 -17.45 25.85 4.19
N ALA A 158 -16.32 25.71 4.90
CA ALA A 158 -16.02 26.52 6.06
C ALA A 158 -15.84 28.00 5.71
N ASP A 159 -15.18 28.32 4.59
CA ASP A 159 -14.94 29.69 4.12
C ASP A 159 -16.22 30.40 3.64
N ALA A 160 -17.21 29.64 3.16
CA ALA A 160 -18.51 30.18 2.79
C ALA A 160 -19.39 30.54 3.99
N MET A 161 -19.07 30.05 5.21
CA MET A 161 -19.84 30.39 6.41
C MET A 161 -19.62 31.86 6.80
N PRO A 162 -20.66 32.55 7.33
CA PRO A 162 -20.53 33.93 7.78
C PRO A 162 -19.82 34.06 9.14
N GLN A 163 -19.72 32.97 9.91
CA GLN A 163 -19.03 32.93 11.20
C GLN A 163 -17.58 32.43 11.09
N ILE A 164 -16.78 32.70 12.13
CA ILE A 164 -15.44 32.11 12.27
C ILE A 164 -15.61 30.61 12.52
N VAL A 165 -14.89 29.80 11.76
CA VAL A 165 -14.80 28.35 11.92
C VAL A 165 -13.34 27.98 12.14
N TRP A 166 -13.09 27.10 13.09
CA TRP A 166 -11.75 26.62 13.42
C TRP A 166 -11.76 25.13 13.71
N THR A 167 -10.61 24.48 13.55
CA THR A 167 -10.40 23.12 14.05
C THR A 167 -9.18 23.07 14.93
N SER A 168 -9.13 22.09 15.82
CA SER A 168 -7.92 21.78 16.60
C SER A 168 -7.66 20.29 16.64
N ASP A 169 -6.41 19.89 16.86
CA ASP A 169 -6.08 18.50 17.17
C ASP A 169 -6.73 18.02 18.49
N ASN A 170 -6.55 16.75 18.83
CA ASN A 170 -7.07 16.17 20.08
C ASN A 170 -6.47 16.79 21.36
N THR A 171 -5.35 17.51 21.27
CA THR A 171 -4.73 18.25 22.39
C THR A 171 -5.22 19.71 22.48
N GLY A 172 -6.06 20.13 21.53
CA GLY A 172 -6.64 21.46 21.47
C GLY A 172 -5.80 22.48 20.70
N ASN A 173 -4.68 22.11 20.07
CA ASN A 173 -3.91 23.04 19.26
C ASN A 173 -4.65 23.35 17.96
N ALA A 174 -4.86 24.62 17.65
CA ALA A 174 -5.53 25.01 16.41
C ALA A 174 -4.77 24.46 15.20
N THR A 175 -5.52 23.84 14.28
CA THR A 175 -5.02 23.22 13.05
C THR A 175 -5.58 23.90 11.79
N TYR A 176 -6.65 24.68 11.94
CA TYR A 176 -7.28 25.40 10.84
C TYR A 176 -8.08 26.60 11.37
N TYR A 177 -8.10 27.67 10.58
CA TYR A 177 -9.07 28.76 10.65
C TYR A 177 -9.62 29.03 9.25
N ASN A 178 -10.93 29.24 9.14
CA ASN A 178 -11.54 29.68 7.88
C ASN A 178 -11.18 31.14 7.55
N ARG A 179 -11.47 31.56 6.32
CA ARG A 179 -11.23 32.92 5.82
C ARG A 179 -11.79 34.03 6.73
N ARG A 180 -12.93 33.79 7.39
CA ARG A 180 -13.56 34.77 8.30
C ARG A 180 -12.69 35.15 9.48
N TRP A 181 -11.86 34.24 9.98
CA TRP A 181 -10.90 34.54 11.04
C TRP A 181 -9.95 35.68 10.66
N PHE A 182 -9.34 35.57 9.49
CA PHE A 182 -8.34 36.53 9.02
C PHE A 182 -9.00 37.87 8.64
N GLU A 183 -10.18 37.83 8.01
CA GLU A 183 -10.97 39.02 7.71
C GLU A 183 -11.39 39.77 8.98
N TYR A 184 -11.80 39.05 10.03
CA TYR A 184 -12.22 39.63 11.29
C TYR A 184 -11.04 40.20 12.09
N THR A 185 -9.95 39.44 12.22
CA THR A 185 -8.81 39.81 13.08
C THR A 185 -7.78 40.71 12.40
N GLY A 186 -7.76 40.78 11.07
CA GLY A 186 -6.78 41.54 10.28
C GLY A 186 -5.39 40.92 10.25
N MET A 187 -5.24 39.65 10.65
CA MET A 187 -3.95 38.94 10.65
C MET A 187 -3.50 38.60 9.22
N ALA A 188 -2.24 38.89 8.91
CA ALA A 188 -1.69 38.78 7.56
C ALA A 188 -1.12 37.39 7.20
N ASP A 189 -0.97 36.49 8.17
CA ASP A 189 -0.29 35.21 7.99
C ASP A 189 -1.29 34.04 8.09
N PRO A 190 -1.46 33.21 7.04
CA PRO A 190 -2.25 31.99 7.12
C PRO A 190 -1.56 30.85 7.88
N GLU A 191 -0.34 31.02 8.41
CA GLU A 191 0.23 30.04 9.33
C GLU A 191 -0.61 29.94 10.62
N VAL A 192 -1.22 28.78 10.79
CA VAL A 192 -2.02 28.46 11.97
C VAL A 192 -1.08 28.25 13.15
N ASP A 193 -0.82 29.32 13.90
CA ASP A 193 -0.18 29.24 15.20
C ASP A 193 -1.22 28.74 16.23
N ALA A 194 -0.93 27.60 16.86
CA ALA A 194 -1.78 26.91 17.83
C ALA A 194 -2.27 27.82 18.98
N THR A 195 -1.56 28.92 19.24
CA THR A 195 -1.84 29.87 20.32
C THR A 195 -2.41 31.19 19.84
N VAL A 196 -2.56 31.41 18.53
CA VAL A 196 -2.87 32.73 17.97
C VAL A 196 -4.19 33.31 18.49
N TRP A 197 -5.18 32.45 18.74
CA TRP A 197 -6.48 32.86 19.27
C TRP A 197 -6.35 33.54 20.63
N SER A 198 -5.44 33.07 21.49
CA SER A 198 -5.24 33.64 22.83
C SER A 198 -4.72 35.08 22.80
N ARG A 199 -4.05 35.49 21.71
CA ARG A 199 -3.53 36.85 21.50
C ARG A 199 -4.60 37.86 21.12
N VAL A 200 -5.73 37.39 20.58
CA VAL A 200 -6.86 38.25 20.19
C VAL A 200 -8.03 38.15 21.16
N THR A 201 -8.03 37.17 22.07
CA THR A 201 -8.94 37.15 23.22
C THR A 201 -8.64 38.31 24.17
N HIS A 202 -9.67 38.93 24.74
CA HIS A 202 -9.49 39.98 25.74
C HIS A 202 -8.76 39.44 26.99
N PRO A 203 -7.79 40.19 27.56
CA PRO A 203 -6.99 39.72 28.70
C PRO A 203 -7.81 39.28 29.92
N ASP A 204 -8.89 40.00 30.23
CA ASP A 204 -9.79 39.65 31.36
C ASP A 204 -10.55 38.34 31.13
N ASP A 205 -10.80 37.96 29.88
CA ASP A 205 -11.59 36.76 29.53
C ASP A 205 -10.68 35.54 29.36
N LEU A 206 -9.40 35.75 29.03
CA LEU A 206 -8.46 34.67 28.70
C LEU A 206 -8.30 33.61 29.82
N PRO A 207 -8.17 33.96 31.12
CA PRO A 207 -8.05 32.96 32.19
C PRO A 207 -9.26 32.03 32.30
N SER A 208 -10.47 32.55 32.16
CA SER A 208 -11.70 31.74 32.25
C SER A 208 -11.86 30.84 31.03
N VAL A 209 -11.54 31.35 29.84
CA VAL A 209 -11.54 30.58 28.59
C VAL A 209 -10.52 29.43 28.65
N LEU A 210 -9.31 29.66 29.16
CA LEU A 210 -8.29 28.62 29.32
C LEU A 210 -8.73 27.53 30.30
N ALA A 211 -9.27 27.91 31.47
CA ALA A 211 -9.77 26.94 32.45
C ALA A 211 -10.90 26.08 31.87
N ARG A 212 -11.83 26.68 31.13
CA ARG A 212 -12.90 25.94 30.46
C ARG A 212 -12.37 25.03 29.36
N ARG A 213 -11.41 25.49 28.56
CA ARG A 213 -10.74 24.69 27.52
C ARG A 213 -10.06 23.47 28.11
N GLU A 214 -9.32 23.63 29.21
CA GLU A 214 -8.65 22.52 29.91
C GLU A 214 -9.65 21.46 30.39
N GLN A 215 -10.76 21.89 31.00
CA GLN A 215 -11.83 20.97 31.42
C GLN A 215 -12.41 20.20 30.23
N THR A 216 -12.74 20.90 29.15
CA THR A 216 -13.31 20.29 27.94
C THR A 216 -12.35 19.27 27.30
N LEU A 217 -11.06 19.57 27.25
CA LEU A 217 -10.07 18.62 26.74
C LEU A 217 -9.95 17.37 27.62
N ALA A 218 -10.13 17.51 28.93
CA ALA A 218 -10.06 16.40 29.89
C ALA A 218 -11.30 15.49 29.86
N ASP A 219 -12.50 16.06 29.78
CA ASP A 219 -13.76 15.31 29.88
C ASP A 219 -14.44 15.04 28.53
N GLY A 220 -13.99 15.67 27.45
CA GLY A 220 -14.58 15.53 26.11
C GLY A 220 -15.97 16.15 25.98
N SER A 221 -16.36 17.05 26.89
CA SER A 221 -17.63 17.79 26.85
C SER A 221 -17.65 18.83 25.73
N ILE A 222 -18.81 19.45 25.47
CA ILE A 222 -18.88 20.57 24.52
C ILE A 222 -18.21 21.79 25.15
N PHE A 223 -17.28 22.40 24.41
CA PHE A 223 -16.74 23.71 24.76
C PHE A 223 -17.79 24.77 24.39
N GLU A 224 -18.17 25.62 25.34
CA GLU A 224 -19.09 26.72 25.10
C GLU A 224 -18.78 27.85 26.09
N VAL A 225 -18.44 29.03 25.56
CA VAL A 225 -18.09 30.23 26.34
C VAL A 225 -18.39 31.49 25.54
N GLU A 226 -18.78 32.55 26.24
CA GLU A 226 -18.81 33.90 25.69
C GLU A 226 -17.52 34.63 26.08
N TYR A 227 -16.84 35.22 25.11
CA TYR A 227 -15.62 36.00 25.35
C TYR A 227 -15.44 37.04 24.26
N ARG A 228 -14.60 38.03 24.52
CA ARG A 228 -14.36 39.12 23.57
C ARG A 228 -13.18 38.82 22.66
N PHE A 229 -13.38 38.93 21.35
CA PHE A 229 -12.31 38.91 20.35
C PHE A 229 -12.01 40.31 19.80
N ARG A 230 -10.72 40.60 19.63
CA ARG A 230 -10.22 41.82 19.02
C ARG A 230 -10.39 41.76 17.49
N ALA A 231 -11.16 42.70 16.94
CA ALA A 231 -11.32 42.91 15.52
C ALA A 231 -10.11 43.64 14.90
N ALA A 232 -10.04 43.69 13.57
CA ALA A 232 -8.98 44.36 12.80
C ALA A 232 -8.87 45.87 13.09
N ASP A 233 -9.96 46.51 13.51
CA ASP A 233 -9.99 47.92 13.94
C ASP A 233 -9.49 48.15 15.37
N GLY A 234 -9.12 47.07 16.08
CA GLY A 234 -8.65 47.09 17.47
C GLY A 234 -9.76 47.05 18.52
N THR A 235 -11.04 47.07 18.13
CA THR A 235 -12.17 46.98 19.06
C THR A 235 -12.41 45.54 19.52
N TYR A 236 -12.93 45.38 20.74
CA TYR A 236 -13.30 44.07 21.28
C TYR A 236 -14.82 43.86 21.17
N ARG A 237 -15.25 42.72 20.60
CA ARG A 237 -16.65 42.34 20.44
C ARG A 237 -16.94 40.97 20.99
N TRP A 238 -18.14 40.76 21.51
CA TRP A 238 -18.56 39.50 22.12
C TRP A 238 -18.72 38.42 21.06
N HIS A 239 -18.16 37.25 21.34
CA HIS A 239 -18.33 36.06 20.51
C HIS A 239 -18.77 34.89 21.39
N LEU A 240 -19.74 34.13 20.90
CA LEU A 240 -20.05 32.80 21.40
C LEU A 240 -19.09 31.80 20.74
N GLY A 241 -18.11 31.32 21.50
CA GLY A 241 -17.26 30.21 21.09
C GLY A 241 -17.90 28.88 21.46
N ARG A 242 -18.12 28.01 20.47
CA ARG A 242 -18.67 26.66 20.67
C ARG A 242 -17.85 25.63 19.91
N ALA A 243 -17.43 24.55 20.55
CA ALA A 243 -16.72 23.45 19.88
C ALA A 243 -17.18 22.06 20.33
N VAL A 244 -17.14 21.11 19.39
CA VAL A 244 -17.57 19.73 19.59
C VAL A 244 -16.44 18.75 19.20
N PRO A 245 -16.30 17.62 19.90
CA PRO A 245 -15.29 16.61 19.57
C PRO A 245 -15.77 15.74 18.40
N ILE A 246 -14.90 15.53 17.44
CA ILE A 246 -15.04 14.50 16.41
C ILE A 246 -14.28 13.27 16.90
N ARG A 247 -14.92 12.10 16.85
CA ARG A 247 -14.38 10.87 17.41
C ARG A 247 -14.05 9.87 16.31
N THR A 248 -13.00 9.11 16.54
CA THR A 248 -12.65 7.92 15.76
C THR A 248 -13.65 6.79 16.00
N GLU A 249 -13.59 5.72 15.20
CA GLU A 249 -14.43 4.52 15.39
C GLU A 249 -14.23 3.85 16.76
N SER A 250 -13.06 4.00 17.37
CA SER A 250 -12.76 3.47 18.72
C SER A 250 -13.34 4.32 19.86
N GLY A 251 -13.98 5.45 19.55
CA GLY A 251 -14.54 6.39 20.51
C GLY A 251 -13.55 7.42 21.06
N ALA A 252 -12.26 7.31 20.72
CA ALA A 252 -11.25 8.30 21.05
C ALA A 252 -11.49 9.60 20.27
N ILE A 253 -11.19 10.75 20.88
CA ILE A 253 -11.29 12.06 20.22
C ILE A 253 -10.17 12.16 19.17
N ASP A 254 -10.58 12.41 17.93
CA ASP A 254 -9.69 12.60 16.78
C ASP A 254 -9.24 14.07 16.70
N PHE A 255 -10.21 14.98 16.65
CA PHE A 255 -10.00 16.42 16.57
C PHE A 255 -11.27 17.18 17.03
N TRP A 256 -11.19 18.50 17.15
CA TRP A 256 -12.34 19.35 17.50
C TRP A 256 -12.70 20.26 16.33
N ILE A 257 -14.01 20.52 16.17
CA ILE A 257 -14.51 21.56 15.27
C ILE A 257 -15.23 22.60 16.12
N GLY A 258 -14.87 23.86 15.93
CA GLY A 258 -15.46 24.96 16.65
C GLY A 258 -15.86 26.12 15.76
N THR A 259 -16.74 26.95 16.33
CA THR A 259 -17.20 28.21 15.75
C THR A 259 -16.98 29.32 16.76
N ALA A 260 -16.80 30.54 16.26
CA ALA A 260 -16.93 31.76 17.06
C ALA A 260 -17.91 32.68 16.33
N THR A 261 -19.06 32.91 16.95
CA THR A 261 -20.17 33.68 16.37
C THR A 261 -20.26 35.02 17.10
N ASP A 262 -20.22 36.14 16.38
CA ASP A 262 -20.44 37.48 16.92
C ASP A 262 -21.87 37.60 17.50
N ILE A 263 -22.04 38.11 18.73
CA ILE A 263 -23.32 38.18 19.47
C ILE A 263 -23.63 39.56 20.03
#